data_AF-A0A257MBC9-F1
#
_entry.id   AF-A0A257MBC9-F1
#
_cell.length_a   1.000
_cell.length_b   1.000
_cell.length_c   1.000
_cell.angle_alpha   90.00
_cell.angle_beta   90.00
_cell.angle_gamma   90.00
#
_symmetry.space_group_name_H-M   'P 1'
#
loop_
_entity.id
_entity.type
_entity.pdbx_description
1 polymer ?
#
loop_
_entity_poly.entity_id
_entity_poly.type
_entity_poly.pdbx_seq_one_letter_code
_entity_poly.pdbx_strand_id
1 'polypeptide(L)'
;MTAEKVAKIGFLINPIAGMGGRVGLKGTDGLAASQALAKGAAPQSEERARVCLRYLLQKTTDLQFLTAGGKMGENALAQCGLTYEVIYHPPQQSGPVDTISACQELKRRKVDLILYGT
;
A
#
# COMPACT_ATOMS: atom_id res chain seq x y z
N MET A 1 -28.47 -21.74 2.56
CA MET A 1 -27.42 -21.01 3.30
C MET A 1 -26.31 -20.73 2.31
N THR A 2 -26.20 -19.51 1.80
CA THR A 2 -25.03 -19.09 1.02
C THR A 2 -23.89 -18.90 1.99
N ALA A 3 -22.77 -19.60 1.81
CA ALA A 3 -21.56 -19.33 2.57
C ALA A 3 -21.23 -17.84 2.44
N GLU A 4 -21.04 -17.14 3.56
CA GLU A 4 -20.57 -15.76 3.53
C GLU A 4 -19.21 -15.74 2.83
N LYS A 5 -19.14 -15.03 1.70
CA LYS A 5 -17.94 -14.95 0.89
C LYS A 5 -17.00 -13.95 1.54
N VAL A 6 -15.86 -14.42 2.08
CA VAL A 6 -14.76 -13.56 2.51
C VAL A 6 -14.28 -12.73 1.32
N ALA A 7 -14.28 -11.40 1.45
CA ALA A 7 -13.85 -10.52 0.36
C ALA A 7 -12.32 -10.43 0.31
N LYS A 8 -11.75 -10.62 -0.89
CA LYS A 8 -10.30 -10.52 -1.12
C LYS A 8 -9.94 -9.10 -1.52
N ILE A 9 -9.17 -8.42 -0.69
CA ILE A 9 -8.71 -7.07 -0.91
C ILE A 9 -7.24 -7.09 -1.31
N GLY A 10 -6.94 -6.58 -2.49
CA GLY A 10 -5.58 -6.20 -2.84
C GLY A 10 -5.21 -4.90 -2.17
N PHE A 11 -4.10 -4.86 -1.44
CA PHE A 11 -3.65 -3.67 -0.73
C PHE A 11 -2.22 -3.31 -1.12
N LEU A 12 -2.04 -2.07 -1.57
CA LEU A 12 -0.74 -1.54 -2.00
C LEU A 12 -0.57 -0.09 -1.58
N ILE A 13 0.66 0.27 -1.27
CA ILE A 13 1.09 1.62 -0.91
C ILE A 13 2.26 1.98 -1.82
N ASN A 14 2.27 3.21 -2.35
CA ASN A 14 3.50 3.78 -2.91
C ASN A 14 4.38 4.32 -1.76
N PRO A 15 5.55 3.71 -1.47
CA PRO A 15 6.35 4.09 -0.28
C PRO A 15 6.92 5.51 -0.31
N ILE A 16 6.98 6.15 -1.48
CA ILE A 16 7.55 7.50 -1.64
C ILE A 16 6.47 8.59 -1.80
N ALA A 17 5.21 8.22 -1.80
CA ALA A 17 4.14 9.17 -2.05
C ALA A 17 3.87 10.10 -0.85
N GLY A 18 3.29 11.27 -1.16
CA GLY A 18 3.01 12.33 -0.19
C GLY A 18 4.17 13.29 0.13
N MET A 19 5.38 13.10 -0.43
CA MET A 19 6.52 14.00 -0.12
C MET A 19 6.50 15.32 -0.92
N GLY A 20 6.14 15.29 -2.20
CA GLY A 20 6.29 16.43 -3.12
C GLY A 20 5.47 17.66 -2.73
N GLY A 21 4.21 17.45 -2.33
CA GLY A 21 3.31 18.54 -1.95
C GLY A 21 3.81 19.36 -0.75
N ARG A 22 4.54 18.72 0.19
CA ARG A 22 5.05 19.39 1.39
C ARG A 22 6.15 20.41 1.11
N VAL A 23 6.86 20.23 -0.01
CA VAL A 23 8.04 21.03 -0.37
C VAL A 23 7.82 21.88 -1.61
N GLY A 24 6.55 22.03 -2.03
CA GLY A 24 6.15 22.79 -3.21
C GLY A 24 6.58 22.15 -4.54
N LEU A 25 6.84 20.84 -4.56
CA LEU A 25 7.20 20.10 -5.76
C LEU A 25 5.96 19.45 -6.38
N LYS A 26 5.89 19.41 -7.71
CA LYS A 26 4.87 18.65 -8.44
C LYS A 26 5.17 17.15 -8.34
N GLY A 27 4.73 16.52 -7.25
CA GLY A 27 4.91 15.09 -7.02
C GLY A 27 6.33 14.70 -6.62
N THR A 28 6.64 13.41 -6.72
CA THR A 28 7.91 12.80 -6.27
C THR A 28 8.56 11.94 -7.36
N ASP A 29 8.27 12.23 -8.63
CA ASP A 29 8.80 11.45 -9.75
C ASP A 29 10.26 11.85 -10.04
N GLY A 30 11.11 10.86 -10.33
CA GLY A 30 12.52 11.06 -10.66
C GLY A 30 13.29 11.84 -9.58
N LEU A 31 13.98 12.92 -9.98
CA LEU A 31 14.79 13.76 -9.09
C LEU A 31 13.95 14.51 -8.02
N ALA A 32 12.63 14.60 -8.17
CA ALA A 32 11.79 15.28 -7.20
C ALA A 32 11.76 14.57 -5.85
N ALA A 33 11.91 13.23 -5.82
CA ALA A 33 11.98 12.48 -4.56
C ALA A 33 13.23 12.83 -3.75
N SER A 34 14.41 12.88 -4.37
CA SER A 34 15.65 13.24 -3.69
C SER A 34 15.65 14.71 -3.25
N GLN A 35 15.09 15.61 -4.05
CA GLN A 35 14.89 17.01 -3.67
C GLN A 35 13.92 17.18 -2.50
N ALA A 36 12.84 16.39 -2.45
CA ALA A 36 11.90 16.41 -1.33
C ALA A 36 12.57 15.94 -0.04
N LEU A 37 13.32 14.85 -0.10
CA LEU A 37 14.10 14.34 1.05
C LEU A 37 15.14 15.36 1.53
N ALA A 38 15.88 15.99 0.61
CA ALA A 38 16.85 17.04 0.94
C ALA A 38 16.21 18.26 1.61
N LYS A 39 14.94 18.53 1.31
CA LYS A 39 14.12 19.58 1.95
C LYS A 39 13.43 19.11 3.23
N GLY A 40 13.75 17.93 3.75
CA GLY A 40 13.22 17.38 5.00
C GLY A 40 11.82 16.75 4.87
N ALA A 41 11.33 16.50 3.66
CA ALA A 41 10.08 15.76 3.48
C ALA A 41 10.26 14.29 3.88
N ALA A 42 9.26 13.73 4.55
CA ALA A 42 9.17 12.30 4.86
C ALA A 42 7.92 11.71 4.20
N PRO A 43 7.94 10.44 3.75
CA PRO A 43 6.77 9.76 3.23
C PRO A 43 5.63 9.75 4.25
N GLN A 44 4.40 9.96 3.78
CA GLN A 44 3.20 9.91 4.63
C GLN A 44 2.27 8.74 4.30
N SER A 45 2.55 8.03 3.22
CA SER A 45 1.66 7.03 2.64
C SER A 45 1.40 5.88 3.62
N GLU A 46 2.42 5.39 4.33
CA GLU A 46 2.27 4.33 5.34
C GLU A 46 1.33 4.75 6.49
N GLU A 47 1.55 5.93 7.07
CA GLU A 47 0.74 6.43 8.18
C GLU A 47 -0.72 6.70 7.75
N ARG A 48 -0.94 7.27 6.57
CA ARG A 48 -2.29 7.47 6.02
C ARG A 48 -3.00 6.15 5.79
N ALA A 49 -2.29 5.17 5.24
CA ALA A 49 -2.85 3.85 5.01
C ALA A 49 -3.21 3.17 6.33
N ARG A 50 -2.37 3.30 7.37
CA ARG A 50 -2.64 2.79 8.72
C ARG A 50 -3.92 3.38 9.32
N VAL A 51 -4.15 4.68 9.16
CA VAL A 51 -5.40 5.34 9.61
C VAL A 51 -6.62 4.77 8.89
N CYS A 52 -6.54 4.58 7.57
CA CYS A 52 -7.62 3.96 6.78
C CYS A 52 -7.91 2.52 7.24
N LEU A 53 -6.88 1.69 7.39
CA LEU A 53 -7.00 0.29 7.82
C LEU A 53 -7.65 0.17 9.21
N ARG A 54 -7.29 1.05 10.16
CA ARG A 54 -7.93 1.07 11.49
C ARG A 54 -9.41 1.40 11.43
N TYR A 55 -9.82 2.26 10.49
CA TYR A 55 -11.23 2.57 10.31
C TYR A 55 -12.00 1.38 9.69
N LEU A 56 -11.39 0.69 8.71
CA LEU A 56 -11.98 -0.51 8.10
C LEU A 56 -12.21 -1.63 9.12
N LEU A 57 -11.26 -1.85 10.02
CA LEU A 57 -11.37 -2.84 11.10
C LEU A 57 -12.60 -2.65 12.00
N GLN A 58 -13.07 -1.41 12.19
CA GLN A 58 -14.25 -1.12 13.01
C GLN A 58 -15.56 -1.50 12.31
N LYS A 59 -15.54 -1.83 11.01
CA LYS A 59 -16.73 -1.96 10.17
C LYS A 59 -16.90 -3.33 9.53
N THR A 60 -15.88 -4.19 9.50
CA THR A 60 -15.95 -5.49 8.81
C THR A 60 -15.02 -6.52 9.45
N THR A 61 -15.50 -7.76 9.54
CA THR A 61 -14.75 -8.91 10.08
C THR A 61 -14.24 -9.89 9.02
N ASP A 62 -14.80 -9.90 7.80
CA ASP A 62 -14.52 -10.94 6.79
C ASP A 62 -13.75 -10.41 5.58
N LEU A 63 -12.53 -9.93 5.83
CA LEU A 63 -11.59 -9.47 4.79
C LEU A 63 -10.32 -10.33 4.79
N GLN A 64 -9.91 -10.74 3.60
CA GLN A 64 -8.58 -11.30 3.37
C GLN A 64 -7.74 -10.32 2.55
N PHE A 65 -6.60 -9.89 3.09
CA PHE A 65 -5.70 -9.00 2.38
C PHE A 65 -4.63 -9.76 1.59
N LEU A 66 -4.38 -9.31 0.36
CA LEU A 66 -3.24 -9.71 -0.46
C LEU A 66 -2.40 -8.47 -0.72
N THR A 67 -1.08 -8.53 -0.49
CA THR A 67 -0.23 -7.33 -0.52
C THR A 67 1.18 -7.61 -1.04
N ALA A 68 1.95 -6.53 -1.22
CA ALA A 68 3.39 -6.59 -1.46
C ALA A 68 4.18 -6.38 -0.16
N GLY A 69 5.40 -6.93 -0.13
CA GLY A 69 6.27 -6.94 1.03
C GLY A 69 6.76 -5.55 1.45
N GLY A 70 7.16 -5.47 2.72
CA GLY A 70 7.73 -4.29 3.36
C GLY A 70 6.84 -3.05 3.29
N LYS A 71 7.45 -1.93 2.88
CA LYS A 71 6.80 -0.61 2.84
C LYS A 71 5.70 -0.48 1.79
N MET A 72 5.59 -1.45 0.86
CA MET A 72 4.54 -1.45 -0.15
C MET A 72 3.19 -1.95 0.39
N GLY A 73 3.10 -2.43 1.63
CA GLY A 73 1.81 -2.69 2.28
C GLY A 73 1.89 -3.61 3.49
N GLU A 74 2.75 -4.62 3.46
CA GLU A 74 2.96 -5.57 4.56
C GLU A 74 3.13 -4.88 5.93
N ASN A 75 4.02 -3.88 6.01
CA ASN A 75 4.31 -3.19 7.26
C ASN A 75 3.04 -2.55 7.87
N ALA A 76 2.22 -1.89 7.04
CA ALA A 76 1.01 -1.21 7.49
C ALA A 76 -0.06 -2.21 7.97
N LEU A 77 -0.20 -3.34 7.28
CA LEU A 77 -1.13 -4.41 7.67
C LEU A 77 -0.67 -5.09 8.97
N ALA A 78 0.62 -5.40 9.08
CA ALA A 78 1.22 -6.01 10.27
C ALA A 78 1.05 -5.13 11.51
N GLN A 79 1.34 -3.82 11.40
CA GLN A 79 1.16 -2.87 12.51
C GLN A 79 -0.31 -2.67 12.91
N CYS A 80 -1.26 -2.98 12.03
CA CYS A 80 -2.68 -2.97 12.33
C CYS A 80 -3.20 -4.33 12.84
N GLY A 81 -2.37 -5.37 12.91
CA GLY A 81 -2.77 -6.71 13.33
C GLY A 81 -3.74 -7.40 12.34
N LEU A 82 -3.70 -7.02 11.07
CA LEU A 82 -4.56 -7.59 10.02
C LEU A 82 -3.98 -8.90 9.48
N THR A 83 -4.85 -9.83 9.08
CA THR A 83 -4.44 -11.04 8.36
C THR A 83 -4.21 -10.72 6.90
N TYR A 84 -3.05 -11.14 6.37
CA TYR A 84 -2.68 -10.92 4.98
C TYR A 84 -1.81 -12.03 4.41
N GLU A 85 -1.71 -12.05 3.09
CA GLU A 85 -0.73 -12.83 2.33
C GLU A 85 0.15 -11.90 1.52
N VAL A 86 1.48 -12.07 1.63
CA VAL A 86 2.44 -11.38 0.77
C VAL A 86 2.56 -12.14 -0.55
N ILE A 87 2.16 -11.52 -1.66
CA ILE A 87 2.14 -12.14 -2.99
C ILE A 87 3.24 -11.62 -3.91
N TYR A 88 3.96 -10.57 -3.49
CA TYR A 88 5.07 -9.97 -4.22
C TYR A 88 6.11 -9.44 -3.23
N HIS A 89 7.39 -9.68 -3.50
CA HIS A 89 8.50 -9.26 -2.64
C HIS A 89 9.37 -8.23 -3.37
N PRO A 90 9.14 -6.92 -3.17
CA PRO A 90 9.93 -5.87 -3.80
C PRO A 90 11.35 -5.81 -3.20
N PRO A 91 12.32 -5.20 -3.91
CA PRO A 91 13.58 -4.79 -3.29
C PRO A 91 13.34 -3.72 -2.22
N GLN A 92 14.36 -3.44 -1.40
CA GLN A 92 14.27 -2.45 -0.30
C GLN A 92 13.81 -1.06 -0.78
N GLN A 93 14.22 -0.66 -2.00
CA GLN A 93 13.78 0.54 -2.67
C GLN A 93 12.95 0.16 -3.90
N SER A 94 11.63 0.09 -3.72
CA SER A 94 10.69 -0.23 -4.79
C SER A 94 10.49 0.94 -5.75
N GLY A 95 10.21 0.63 -7.01
CA GLY A 95 9.85 1.59 -8.05
C GLY A 95 8.52 1.29 -8.75
N PRO A 96 8.22 2.01 -9.85
CA PRO A 96 6.99 1.79 -10.61
C PRO A 96 6.81 0.36 -11.13
N VAL A 97 7.92 -0.31 -11.50
CA VAL A 97 7.90 -1.70 -11.96
C VAL A 97 7.36 -2.63 -10.88
N ASP A 98 7.75 -2.42 -9.62
CA ASP A 98 7.28 -3.22 -8.48
C ASP A 98 5.77 -3.05 -8.25
N THR A 99 5.25 -1.82 -8.37
CA THR A 99 3.81 -1.56 -8.31
C THR A 99 3.07 -2.30 -9.42
N ILE A 100 3.60 -2.28 -10.64
CA ILE A 100 3.00 -2.99 -11.79
C ILE A 100 3.00 -4.50 -11.54
N SER A 101 4.12 -5.08 -11.12
CA SER A 101 4.26 -6.51 -10.84
C SER A 101 3.32 -6.96 -9.71
N ALA A 102 3.23 -6.19 -8.62
CA ALA A 102 2.29 -6.49 -7.54
C ALA A 102 0.82 -6.43 -8.02
N CYS A 103 0.46 -5.43 -8.84
CA CYS A 103 -0.87 -5.33 -9.43
C CYS A 103 -1.19 -6.51 -10.38
N GLN A 104 -0.21 -7.02 -11.12
CA GLN A 104 -0.37 -8.20 -11.96
C GLN A 104 -0.65 -9.45 -11.12
N GLU A 105 0.06 -9.62 -10.00
CA GLU A 105 -0.20 -10.71 -9.07
C GLU A 105 -1.58 -10.60 -8.42
N LEU A 106 -2.00 -9.40 -7.99
CA LEU A 106 -3.35 -9.17 -7.48
C LEU A 106 -4.43 -9.56 -8.51
N LYS A 107 -4.23 -9.19 -9.78
CA LYS A 107 -5.12 -9.57 -10.88
C LYS A 107 -5.17 -11.10 -11.07
N ARG A 108 -4.01 -11.78 -11.05
CA ARG A 108 -3.91 -13.25 -11.16
C ARG A 108 -4.68 -13.94 -10.03
N ARG A 109 -4.65 -13.36 -8.83
CA ARG A 109 -5.36 -13.87 -7.63
C ARG A 109 -6.84 -13.50 -7.57
N LYS A 110 -7.35 -12.75 -8.55
CA LYS A 110 -8.76 -12.35 -8.67
C LYS A 110 -9.28 -11.72 -7.38
N VAL A 111 -8.59 -10.68 -6.91
CA VAL A 111 -9.09 -9.86 -5.79
C VAL A 111 -10.38 -9.15 -6.19
N ASP A 112 -11.28 -8.93 -5.23
CA ASP A 112 -12.57 -8.30 -5.46
C ASP A 112 -12.45 -6.77 -5.50
N LEU A 113 -11.44 -6.20 -4.81
CA LEU A 113 -11.14 -4.77 -4.77
C LEU A 113 -9.63 -4.55 -4.63
N ILE A 114 -9.09 -3.47 -5.23
CA ILE A 114 -7.74 -2.98 -4.96
C ILE A 114 -7.84 -1.64 -4.23
N LEU A 115 -7.24 -1.57 -3.04
CA LEU A 115 -6.99 -0.36 -2.27
C LEU A 115 -5.54 0.07 -2.50
N TYR A 116 -5.36 1.25 -3.10
CA TYR A 116 -4.05 1.81 -3.42
C TYR A 116 -3.83 3.15 -2.71
N GLY A 117 -2.78 3.25 -1.89
CA GLY A 117 -2.46 4.43 -1.09
C GLY A 117 -1.29 5.25 -1.63
N THR A 118 -1.43 6.58 -1.60
CA THR A 118 -0.41 7.58 -1.94
C THR A 118 -0.23 8.63 -0.85
#